data_AF-A0A3S7GX33-F1
#
_entry.id   AF-A0A3S7GX33-F1
#
_cell.length_a   1.000
_cell.length_b   1.000
_cell.length_c   1.000
_cell.angle_alpha   90.00
_cell.angle_beta   90.00
_cell.angle_gamma   90.00
#
_symmetry.space_group_name_H-M   'P 1'
#
loop_
_entity.id
_entity.type
_entity.pdbx_description
1 polymer ?
#
loop_
_entity_poly.entity_id
_entity_poly.type
_entity_poly.pdbx_seq_one_letter_code
_entity_poly.pdbx_strand_id
1 'polypeptide(L)'
;MSKILQTQLTGIFNRLEDQALDIQMAAQCLIQAIGGEGYVYINGYGNLKFFETFILDSDEKLNSSKKLSELNSLNDLDTTDRVFLFSPFYTKEVDQDVQQLIDKDIDFVLVCNRPKQEDFPEHLMHFVNLSTPRPIVYTEDYDKIVQPHTMAFNYIYYDIYTQMIEMTRDLEL
;
A
#
# COMPACT_ATOMS: atom_id res chain seq x y z
N MET A 1 -3.24 -23.72 19.03
CA MET A 1 -2.95 -22.33 18.63
C MET A 1 -2.50 -22.18 17.17
N SER A 2 -1.49 -22.92 16.67
CA SER A 2 -1.02 -22.81 15.26
C SER A 2 -2.14 -22.94 14.22
N LYS A 3 -3.08 -23.89 14.42
CA LYS A 3 -4.23 -24.08 13.51
C LYS A 3 -5.19 -22.87 13.49
N ILE A 4 -5.39 -22.19 14.63
CA ILE A 4 -6.23 -20.99 14.72
C ILE A 4 -5.58 -19.85 13.94
N LEU A 5 -4.28 -19.62 14.16
CA LEU A 5 -3.53 -18.62 13.42
C LEU A 5 -3.64 -18.86 11.91
N GLN A 6 -3.40 -20.09 11.46
CA GLN A 6 -3.49 -20.45 10.04
C GLN A 6 -4.88 -20.17 9.47
N THR A 7 -5.96 -20.66 10.10
CA THR A 7 -7.32 -20.41 9.62
C THR A 7 -7.66 -18.93 9.54
N GLN A 8 -7.22 -18.13 10.51
CA GLN A 8 -7.47 -16.69 10.52
C GLN A 8 -6.66 -15.95 9.45
N LEU A 9 -5.40 -16.37 9.22
CA LEU A 9 -4.57 -15.84 8.13
C LEU A 9 -5.14 -16.17 6.75
N THR A 10 -5.59 -17.41 6.53
CA THR A 10 -6.31 -17.78 5.30
C THR A 10 -7.51 -16.87 5.09
N GLY A 11 -8.29 -16.59 6.14
CA GLY A 11 -9.40 -15.65 6.03
C GLY A 11 -8.99 -14.21 5.66
N ILE A 12 -7.80 -13.76 6.06
CA ILE A 12 -7.25 -12.47 5.60
C ILE A 12 -6.86 -12.54 4.14
N PHE A 13 -6.08 -13.56 3.74
CA PHE A 13 -5.62 -13.69 2.36
C PHE A 13 -6.78 -13.80 1.37
N ASN A 14 -7.85 -14.54 1.70
CA ASN A 14 -9.05 -14.56 0.86
C ASN A 14 -9.67 -13.16 0.69
N ARG A 15 -9.71 -12.33 1.74
CA ARG A 15 -10.19 -10.94 1.62
C ARG A 15 -9.25 -10.02 0.85
N LEU A 16 -7.96 -10.34 0.78
CA LEU A 16 -7.01 -9.62 -0.06
C LEU A 16 -7.17 -10.05 -1.52
N GLU A 17 -7.36 -11.35 -1.78
CA GLU A 17 -7.68 -11.91 -3.09
C GLU A 17 -8.99 -11.33 -3.65
N ASP A 18 -10.02 -11.15 -2.82
CA ASP A 18 -11.28 -10.50 -3.20
C ASP A 18 -11.09 -9.04 -3.70
N GLN A 19 -9.93 -8.42 -3.42
CA GLN A 19 -9.55 -7.07 -3.85
C GLN A 19 -8.60 -7.06 -5.07
N ALA A 20 -8.54 -8.16 -5.84
CA ALA A 20 -7.64 -8.28 -6.99
C ALA A 20 -7.75 -7.11 -7.99
N LEU A 21 -8.98 -6.60 -8.23
CA LEU A 21 -9.17 -5.45 -9.13
C LEU A 21 -8.57 -4.16 -8.55
N ASP A 22 -8.78 -3.90 -7.26
CA ASP A 22 -8.22 -2.71 -6.58
C ASP A 22 -6.68 -2.76 -6.59
N ILE A 23 -6.12 -3.95 -6.33
CA ILE A 23 -4.67 -4.20 -6.37
C ILE A 23 -4.13 -4.01 -7.80
N GLN A 24 -4.83 -4.50 -8.82
CA GLN A 24 -4.45 -4.31 -10.21
C GLN A 24 -4.49 -2.81 -10.59
N MET A 25 -5.50 -2.06 -10.16
CA MET A 25 -5.59 -0.62 -10.39
C MET A 25 -4.46 0.14 -9.68
N ALA A 26 -4.08 -0.29 -8.47
CA ALA A 26 -2.92 0.26 -7.77
C ALA A 26 -1.62 0.01 -8.57
N ALA A 27 -1.40 -1.20 -9.07
CA ALA A 27 -0.25 -1.51 -9.93
C ALA A 27 -0.21 -0.66 -11.20
N GLN A 28 -1.37 -0.49 -11.86
CA GLN A 28 -1.50 0.36 -13.05
C GLN A 28 -1.20 1.83 -12.76
N CYS A 29 -1.62 2.34 -11.59
CA CYS A 29 -1.29 3.69 -11.16
C CYS A 29 0.23 3.86 -11.02
N LEU A 30 0.90 2.96 -10.29
CA LEU A 30 2.33 3.08 -10.01
C LEU A 30 3.20 2.88 -11.26
N ILE A 31 2.84 1.97 -12.16
CA ILE A 31 3.65 1.70 -13.35
C ILE A 31 3.69 2.89 -14.32
N GLN A 32 2.68 3.77 -14.30
CA GLN A 32 2.66 4.97 -15.15
C GLN A 32 3.83 5.92 -14.88
N ALA A 33 4.32 6.00 -13.63
CA ALA A 33 5.54 6.76 -13.34
C ALA A 33 6.79 6.04 -13.87
N ILE A 34 6.89 4.72 -13.64
CA ILE A 34 8.08 3.93 -14.01
C ILE A 34 8.28 3.84 -15.53
N GLY A 35 7.18 3.72 -16.29
CA GLY A 35 7.22 3.71 -17.75
C GLY A 35 7.37 5.09 -18.39
N GLY A 36 7.33 6.17 -17.60
CA GLY A 36 7.46 7.56 -18.03
C GLY A 36 8.78 8.20 -17.59
N GLU A 37 8.75 9.53 -17.38
CA GLU A 37 9.89 10.31 -16.88
C GLU A 37 9.84 10.56 -15.35
N GLY A 38 8.79 10.08 -14.68
CA GLY A 38 8.53 10.32 -13.26
C GLY A 38 9.11 9.25 -12.32
N TYR A 39 8.90 9.44 -11.02
CA TYR A 39 9.30 8.51 -9.97
C TYR A 39 8.10 8.05 -9.14
N VAL A 40 8.24 6.87 -8.53
CA VAL A 40 7.31 6.41 -7.48
C VAL A 40 7.88 6.79 -6.11
N TYR A 41 7.26 7.75 -5.43
CA TYR A 41 7.67 8.16 -4.09
C TYR A 41 6.99 7.32 -3.01
N ILE A 42 7.80 6.76 -2.12
CA ILE A 42 7.37 5.79 -1.12
C ILE A 42 7.30 6.45 0.26
N ASN A 43 6.18 6.28 0.97
CA ASN A 43 6.09 6.66 2.38
C ASN A 43 5.28 5.64 3.19
N GLY A 44 5.93 5.12 4.22
CA GLY A 44 5.36 4.18 5.16
C GLY A 44 5.17 4.79 6.54
N TYR A 45 4.09 4.42 7.20
CA TYR A 45 3.74 4.93 8.53
C TYR A 45 3.78 3.82 9.59
N GLY A 46 4.09 4.22 10.82
CA GLY A 46 4.09 3.34 11.98
C GLY A 46 4.83 2.02 11.74
N ASN A 47 4.18 0.91 12.08
CA ASN A 47 4.78 -0.42 11.97
C ASN A 47 4.96 -0.94 10.54
N LEU A 48 4.42 -0.26 9.52
CA LEU A 48 4.72 -0.62 8.13
C LEU A 48 5.91 0.14 7.57
N LYS A 49 6.42 1.18 8.24
CA LYS A 49 7.51 2.04 7.75
C LYS A 49 8.76 1.28 7.29
N PHE A 50 9.07 0.13 7.91
CA PHE A 50 10.24 -0.67 7.52
C PHE A 50 10.16 -1.21 6.08
N PHE A 51 8.96 -1.28 5.48
CA PHE A 51 8.80 -1.66 4.08
C PHE A 51 9.33 -0.61 3.11
N GLU A 52 9.55 0.64 3.51
CA GLU A 52 10.19 1.64 2.64
C GLU A 52 11.52 1.12 2.11
N THR A 53 12.42 0.68 3.01
CA THR A 53 13.73 0.13 2.63
C THR A 53 13.58 -1.13 1.77
N PHE A 54 12.61 -1.99 2.07
CA PHE A 54 12.38 -3.19 1.26
C PHE A 54 11.97 -2.84 -0.18
N ILE A 55 11.05 -1.89 -0.33
CA ILE A 55 10.53 -1.44 -1.62
C ILE A 55 11.60 -0.72 -2.46
N LEU A 56 12.55 -0.05 -1.81
CA LEU A 56 13.58 0.76 -2.49
C LEU A 56 14.86 -0.03 -2.80
N ASP A 57 15.27 -0.91 -1.88
CA ASP A 57 16.64 -1.44 -1.85
C ASP A 57 16.73 -2.97 -1.97
N SER A 58 15.61 -3.71 -1.96
CA SER A 58 15.64 -5.17 -2.10
C SER A 58 15.83 -5.64 -3.54
N ASP A 59 16.03 -6.95 -3.72
CA ASP A 59 16.02 -7.60 -5.05
C ASP A 59 14.64 -7.53 -5.71
N GLU A 60 13.58 -7.34 -4.93
CA GLU A 60 12.19 -7.23 -5.35
C GLU A 60 11.70 -5.78 -5.24
N LYS A 61 12.59 -4.81 -5.41
CA LYS A 61 12.30 -3.37 -5.34
C LYS A 61 11.42 -2.89 -6.50
N LEU A 62 10.72 -1.77 -6.28
CA LEU A 62 10.11 -1.01 -7.37
C LEU A 62 11.19 -0.20 -8.10
N ASN A 63 11.29 -0.37 -9.41
CA ASN A 63 12.21 0.44 -10.23
C ASN A 63 11.79 1.92 -10.20
N SER A 64 12.74 2.82 -10.38
CA SER A 64 12.48 4.28 -10.37
C SER A 64 11.70 4.75 -9.15
N SER A 65 11.93 4.14 -7.98
CA SER A 65 11.32 4.55 -6.71
C SER A 65 12.28 5.36 -5.85
N LYS A 66 11.73 6.28 -5.05
CA LYS A 66 12.46 7.17 -4.12
C LYS A 66 11.72 7.30 -2.81
N LYS A 67 12.38 7.70 -1.72
CA LYS A 67 11.66 8.05 -0.49
C LYS A 67 10.94 9.37 -0.67
N LEU A 68 9.68 9.45 -0.23
CA LEU A 68 8.94 10.72 -0.21
C LEU A 68 9.66 11.76 0.67
N SER A 69 10.32 11.31 1.74
CA SER A 69 11.09 12.16 2.65
C SER A 69 12.39 12.72 2.06
N GLU A 70 12.82 12.29 0.86
CA GLU A 70 13.93 12.92 0.14
C GLU A 70 13.52 14.23 -0.54
N LEU A 71 12.21 14.46 -0.70
CA LEU A 71 11.68 15.74 -1.18
C LEU A 71 11.80 16.80 -0.08
N ASN A 72 12.11 18.03 -0.48
CA ASN A 72 12.07 19.16 0.46
C ASN A 72 10.62 19.55 0.76
N SER A 73 9.74 19.32 -0.21
CA SER A 73 8.32 19.62 -0.13
C SER A 73 7.54 18.73 -1.09
N LEU A 74 6.27 18.41 -0.78
CA LEU A 74 5.35 17.82 -1.76
C LEU A 74 5.08 18.74 -2.96
N ASN A 75 5.52 20.01 -2.91
CA ASN A 75 5.55 20.90 -4.08
C ASN A 75 6.58 20.49 -5.13
N ASP A 76 7.53 19.63 -4.79
CA ASP A 76 8.56 19.15 -5.72
C ASP A 76 8.04 18.01 -6.63
N LEU A 77 6.83 17.50 -6.35
CA LEU A 77 6.14 16.51 -7.19
C LEU A 77 5.48 17.18 -8.40
N ASP A 78 5.49 16.48 -9.53
CA ASP A 78 4.69 16.83 -10.71
C ASP A 78 3.73 15.70 -11.12
N THR A 79 2.93 15.93 -12.17
CA THR A 79 1.89 15.00 -12.62
C THR A 79 2.42 13.70 -13.23
N THR A 80 3.72 13.61 -13.51
CA THR A 80 4.37 12.38 -13.96
C THR A 80 4.76 11.47 -12.79
N ASP A 81 4.87 12.02 -11.58
CA ASP A 81 5.18 11.26 -10.38
C ASP A 81 3.96 10.52 -9.84
N ARG A 82 4.22 9.47 -9.07
CA ARG A 82 3.20 8.71 -8.32
C ARG A 82 3.63 8.56 -6.89
N VAL A 83 2.67 8.52 -5.96
CA VAL A 83 2.98 8.29 -4.55
C VAL A 83 2.40 6.97 -4.08
N PHE A 84 3.20 6.18 -3.36
CA PHE A 84 2.77 4.94 -2.73
C PHE A 84 2.83 5.09 -1.21
N LEU A 85 1.64 5.27 -0.62
CA LEU A 85 1.45 5.43 0.82
C LEU A 85 0.98 4.12 1.44
N PHE A 86 1.52 3.77 2.62
CA PHE A 86 1.02 2.62 3.37
C PHE A 86 1.12 2.76 4.87
N SER A 87 0.03 2.43 5.55
CA SER A 87 -0.12 2.56 7.01
C SER A 87 -0.99 1.45 7.57
N PRO A 88 -0.75 0.97 8.81
CA PRO A 88 -1.72 0.14 9.51
C PRO A 88 -3.15 0.74 9.53
N PHE A 89 -3.26 2.05 9.74
CA PHE A 89 -4.52 2.77 9.90
C PHE A 89 -4.46 4.16 9.27
N TYR A 90 -5.63 4.68 8.89
CA TYR A 90 -5.78 6.07 8.45
C TYR A 90 -5.65 7.03 9.66
N THR A 91 -4.45 7.54 9.90
CA THR A 91 -4.15 8.50 10.97
C THR A 91 -4.28 9.93 10.47
N LYS A 92 -4.18 10.92 11.36
CA LYS A 92 -4.14 12.34 10.97
C LYS A 92 -2.96 12.68 10.07
N GLU A 93 -1.82 12.01 10.26
CA GLU A 93 -0.62 12.21 9.44
C GLU A 93 -0.86 11.69 8.01
N VAL A 94 -1.46 10.49 7.89
CA VAL A 94 -1.86 9.95 6.58
C VAL A 94 -2.87 10.86 5.90
N ASP A 95 -3.86 11.37 6.65
CA ASP A 95 -4.87 12.28 6.11
C ASP A 95 -4.27 13.59 5.59
N GLN A 96 -3.31 14.17 6.32
CA GLN A 96 -2.61 15.39 5.87
C GLN A 96 -1.87 15.20 4.55
N ASP A 97 -1.17 14.08 4.38
CA ASP A 97 -0.46 13.78 3.13
C ASP A 97 -1.44 13.48 1.99
N VAL A 98 -2.52 12.73 2.27
CA VAL A 98 -3.59 12.44 1.29
C VAL A 98 -4.25 13.71 0.77
N GLN A 99 -4.66 14.63 1.67
CA GLN A 99 -5.29 15.88 1.25
C GLN A 99 -4.33 16.73 0.41
N GLN A 100 -3.05 16.78 0.78
CA GLN A 100 -2.04 17.51 -0.01
C GLN A 100 -1.84 16.93 -1.40
N LEU A 101 -1.89 15.60 -1.56
CA LEU A 101 -1.79 14.96 -2.88
C LEU A 101 -3.03 15.23 -3.74
N ILE A 102 -4.23 15.16 -3.13
CA ILE A 102 -5.51 15.48 -3.80
C ILE A 102 -5.51 16.95 -4.27
N ASP A 103 -5.16 17.89 -3.38
CA ASP A 103 -5.11 19.33 -3.70
C ASP A 103 -4.15 19.66 -4.86
N LYS A 104 -3.18 18.78 -5.11
CA LYS A 104 -2.16 18.91 -6.14
C LYS A 104 -2.44 18.14 -7.42
N ASP A 105 -3.54 17.38 -7.47
CA ASP A 105 -3.86 16.51 -8.60
C ASP A 105 -2.74 15.49 -8.89
N ILE A 106 -2.13 14.94 -7.83
CA ILE A 106 -1.12 13.88 -7.91
C ILE A 106 -1.83 12.54 -7.73
N ASP A 107 -1.63 11.62 -8.66
CA ASP A 107 -2.13 10.25 -8.54
C ASP A 107 -1.33 9.45 -7.50
N PHE A 108 -2.04 8.74 -6.63
CA PHE A 108 -1.41 7.95 -5.57
C PHE A 108 -2.18 6.67 -5.23
N VAL A 109 -1.43 5.73 -4.64
CA VAL A 109 -1.94 4.51 -4.03
C VAL A 109 -1.88 4.65 -2.51
N LEU A 110 -2.97 4.25 -1.84
CA LEU A 110 -3.01 4.15 -0.38
C LEU A 110 -3.38 2.74 0.05
N VAL A 111 -2.50 2.11 0.84
CA VAL A 111 -2.79 0.85 1.52
C VAL A 111 -2.95 1.08 3.01
N CYS A 112 -4.17 0.97 3.53
CA CYS A 112 -4.40 0.93 4.97
C CYS A 112 -5.69 0.18 5.33
N ASN A 113 -5.94 -0.05 6.62
CA ASN A 113 -7.27 -0.51 7.01
C ASN A 113 -8.30 0.58 6.72
N ARG A 114 -9.40 0.20 6.06
CA ARG A 114 -10.48 1.12 5.72
C ARG A 114 -10.99 1.84 6.98
N PRO A 115 -10.95 3.20 7.03
CA PRO A 115 -11.46 3.94 8.16
C PRO A 115 -12.98 3.82 8.24
N LYS A 116 -13.54 4.06 9.43
CA LYS A 116 -15.00 4.10 9.64
C LYS A 116 -15.63 5.47 9.35
N GLN A 117 -14.85 6.41 8.84
CA GLN A 117 -15.31 7.78 8.56
C GLN A 117 -16.10 7.81 7.24
N GLU A 118 -17.12 8.66 7.17
CA GLU A 118 -17.95 8.83 5.96
C GLU A 118 -17.22 9.62 4.86
N ASP A 119 -16.37 10.57 5.26
CA ASP A 119 -15.62 11.45 4.34
C ASP A 119 -14.26 10.84 3.95
N PHE A 120 -14.26 9.57 3.53
CA PHE A 120 -13.05 8.92 3.02
C PHE A 120 -12.99 9.13 1.50
N PRO A 121 -11.99 9.85 0.95
CA PRO A 121 -11.95 10.22 -0.46
C PRO A 121 -11.48 9.06 -1.37
N GLU A 122 -12.05 7.87 -1.16
CA GLU A 122 -11.67 6.62 -1.86
C GLU A 122 -11.75 6.74 -3.38
N HIS A 123 -12.68 7.56 -3.89
CA HIS A 123 -12.86 7.77 -5.34
C HIS A 123 -11.78 8.67 -5.96
N LEU A 124 -10.99 9.37 -5.14
CA LEU A 124 -9.90 10.25 -5.58
C LEU A 124 -8.53 9.60 -5.42
N MET A 125 -8.47 8.32 -5.05
CA MET A 125 -7.23 7.59 -4.83
C MET A 125 -7.34 6.12 -5.24
N HIS A 126 -6.22 5.48 -5.55
CA HIS A 126 -6.18 4.03 -5.70
C HIS A 126 -6.04 3.37 -4.33
N PHE A 127 -7.18 3.11 -3.69
CA PHE A 127 -7.21 2.54 -2.34
C PHE A 127 -7.20 1.00 -2.36
N VAL A 128 -6.39 0.40 -1.48
CA VAL A 128 -6.42 -1.04 -1.20
C VAL A 128 -6.57 -1.26 0.30
N ASN A 129 -7.60 -2.00 0.71
CA ASN A 129 -7.85 -2.27 2.12
C ASN A 129 -6.91 -3.36 2.68
N LEU A 130 -6.14 -3.00 3.71
CA LEU A 130 -5.21 -3.90 4.40
C LEU A 130 -5.90 -5.08 5.11
N SER A 131 -7.23 -5.02 5.33
CA SER A 131 -8.06 -6.14 5.79
C SER A 131 -7.64 -6.80 7.13
N THR A 132 -6.95 -6.04 7.98
CA THR A 132 -6.42 -6.43 9.30
C THR A 132 -6.78 -5.43 10.41
N PRO A 133 -8.05 -5.01 10.57
CA PRO A 133 -8.42 -3.90 11.47
C PRO A 133 -8.33 -4.25 12.96
N ARG A 134 -8.09 -5.51 13.30
CA ARG A 134 -8.04 -6.02 14.67
C ARG A 134 -7.14 -7.26 14.76
N PRO A 135 -6.64 -7.62 15.96
CA PRO A 135 -5.89 -8.85 16.11
C PRO A 135 -6.81 -10.09 15.97
N ILE A 136 -6.24 -11.21 15.53
CA ILE A 136 -6.96 -12.37 14.99
C ILE A 136 -6.84 -13.65 15.81
N VAL A 137 -5.80 -13.79 16.63
CA VAL A 137 -5.60 -14.98 17.48
C VAL A 137 -6.15 -14.69 18.87
N TYR A 138 -7.09 -15.51 19.32
CA TYR A 138 -7.61 -15.52 20.68
C TYR A 138 -6.75 -16.44 21.56
N THR A 139 -6.39 -15.96 22.75
CA THR A 139 -5.82 -16.80 23.82
C THR A 139 -6.92 -17.54 24.57
N GLU A 140 -6.53 -18.45 25.47
CA GLU A 140 -7.47 -19.14 26.37
C GLU A 140 -8.20 -18.15 27.30
N ASP A 141 -7.58 -17.00 27.59
CA ASP A 141 -8.14 -15.89 28.37
C ASP A 141 -8.92 -14.88 27.51
N TYR A 142 -9.22 -15.21 26.25
CA TYR A 142 -9.92 -14.36 25.27
C TYR A 142 -9.18 -13.09 24.83
N ASP A 143 -7.90 -12.93 25.15
CA ASP A 143 -7.08 -11.84 24.63
C ASP A 143 -6.82 -12.00 23.13
N LYS A 144 -6.72 -10.88 22.42
CA LYS A 144 -6.39 -10.85 20.98
C LYS A 144 -4.95 -10.40 20.79
N ILE A 145 -4.09 -11.29 20.29
CA ILE A 145 -2.63 -11.09 20.42
C ILE A 145 -1.85 -10.88 19.11
N VAL A 146 -2.39 -11.27 17.94
CA VAL A 146 -1.67 -11.17 16.65
C VAL A 146 -2.43 -10.29 15.69
N GLN A 147 -1.83 -9.18 15.25
CA GLN A 147 -2.39 -8.33 14.20
C GLN A 147 -1.45 -8.32 12.99
N PRO A 148 -1.79 -9.05 11.90
CA PRO A 148 -0.83 -9.41 10.86
C PRO A 148 -0.74 -8.36 9.74
N HIS A 149 -0.59 -7.08 10.09
CA HIS A 149 -0.46 -5.99 9.12
C HIS A 149 0.67 -6.25 8.13
N THR A 150 1.82 -6.73 8.62
CA THR A 150 3.02 -6.95 7.81
C THR A 150 2.84 -8.08 6.79
N MET A 151 2.17 -9.16 7.17
CA MET A 151 1.85 -10.26 6.25
C MET A 151 0.84 -9.81 5.19
N ALA A 152 -0.18 -9.05 5.58
CA ALA A 152 -1.17 -8.53 4.65
C ALA A 152 -0.56 -7.53 3.67
N PHE A 153 0.28 -6.61 4.16
CA PHE A 153 0.95 -5.63 3.31
C PHE A 153 1.93 -6.31 2.35
N ASN A 154 2.72 -7.29 2.81
CA ASN A 154 3.65 -8.00 1.94
C ASN A 154 2.93 -8.82 0.86
N TYR A 155 1.76 -9.42 1.16
CA TYR A 155 0.89 -10.02 0.14
C TYR A 155 0.48 -8.99 -0.91
N ILE A 156 -0.06 -7.85 -0.49
CA ILE A 156 -0.49 -6.77 -1.41
C ILE A 156 0.68 -6.28 -2.25
N TYR A 157 1.85 -6.06 -1.62
CA TYR A 157 3.05 -5.62 -2.32
C TYR A 157 3.49 -6.61 -3.39
N TYR A 158 3.53 -7.91 -3.09
CA TYR A 158 3.92 -8.92 -4.08
C TYR A 158 2.90 -9.07 -5.21
N ASP A 159 1.62 -8.90 -4.92
CA ASP A 159 0.60 -8.88 -5.97
C ASP A 159 0.81 -7.65 -6.89
N ILE A 160 0.93 -6.44 -6.32
CA ILE A 160 1.29 -5.22 -7.06
C ILE A 160 2.55 -5.43 -7.90
N TYR A 161 3.63 -5.93 -7.29
CA TYR A 161 4.90 -6.18 -7.95
C TYR A 161 4.74 -7.16 -9.12
N THR A 162 4.02 -8.26 -8.92
CA THR A 162 3.74 -9.25 -9.97
C THR A 162 2.98 -8.63 -11.13
N GLN A 163 1.91 -7.87 -10.85
CA GLN A 163 1.14 -7.17 -11.88
C GLN A 163 2.02 -6.19 -12.67
N MET A 164 2.88 -5.43 -11.98
CA MET A 164 3.80 -4.47 -12.61
C MET A 164 4.85 -5.15 -13.50
N ILE A 165 5.39 -6.29 -13.07
CA ILE A 165 6.34 -7.08 -13.88
C ILE A 165 5.66 -7.60 -15.14
N GLU A 166 4.44 -8.13 -15.05
CA GLU A 166 3.70 -8.61 -16.22
C GLU A 166 3.40 -7.44 -17.19
N MET A 167 2.95 -6.29 -16.68
CA MET A 167 2.73 -5.09 -17.50
C MET A 167 4.02 -4.60 -18.19
N THR A 168 5.17 -4.69 -17.52
CA THR A 168 6.45 -4.25 -18.10
C THR A 168 6.95 -5.20 -19.18
N ARG A 169 6.78 -6.52 -18.99
CA ARG A 169 7.11 -7.52 -20.01
C ARG A 169 6.29 -7.33 -21.29
N ASP A 170 5.02 -6.96 -21.15
CA ASP A 170 4.16 -6.66 -22.28
C ASP A 170 4.57 -5.38 -23.04
N LEU A 171 5.34 -4.48 -22.41
CA LEU A 171 5.86 -3.25 -23.02
C LEU A 171 7.19 -3.47 -23.78
N GLU A 172 7.88 -4.59 -23.59
CA GLU A 172 9.09 -4.98 -24.34
C GLU A 172 8.75 -5.57 -25.73
N LEU A 173 7.99 -4.84 -26.55
CA LEU A 173 7.77 -5.10 -27.99
C LEU A 173 8.93 -4.60 -28.86
#